data_AF-A0A4R4YNK3-F1
#
_entry.id   AF-A0A4R4YNK3-F1
#
_cell.length_a   1.000
_cell.length_b   1.000
_cell.length_c   1.000
_cell.angle_alpha   90.00
_cell.angle_beta   90.00
_cell.angle_gamma   90.00
#
_symmetry.space_group_name_H-M   'P 1'
#
loop_
_entity.id
_entity.type
_entity.pdbx_description
1 polymer ?
#
loop_
_entity_poly.entity_id
_entity_poly.type
_entity_poly.pdbx_seq_one_letter_code
_entity_poly.pdbx_strand_id
1 'polypeptide(L)'
;MLPAPAVAPDRYGVGFVIAHDAPRLCYALACWWAERNEVHQRILSAPADRPEHLAPHPSEAAGCVWELSVTDFERRAWITHVLANPGGPDLDAYLAQEYDDDV
;
A
#
# COMPACT_ATOMS: atom_id res chain seq x y z
N MET A 1 6.97 -7.87 -8.89
CA MET A 1 7.58 -8.75 -7.87
C MET A 1 7.90 -7.90 -6.65
N LEU A 2 7.46 -8.33 -5.46
CA LEU A 2 7.80 -7.68 -4.19
C LEU A 2 9.28 -7.90 -3.87
N PRO A 3 9.92 -7.00 -3.10
CA PRO A 3 11.33 -7.14 -2.83
C PRO A 3 11.59 -8.30 -1.84
N ALA A 4 12.70 -9.02 -2.05
CA ALA A 4 13.12 -10.14 -1.22
C ALA A 4 14.52 -9.88 -0.64
N PRO A 5 14.79 -10.20 0.65
CA PRO A 5 13.86 -10.74 1.64
C PRO A 5 12.78 -9.71 2.06
N ALA A 6 11.66 -10.19 2.61
CA ALA A 6 10.58 -9.30 3.06
C ALA A 6 11.00 -8.41 4.23
N VAL A 7 11.84 -8.93 5.13
CA VAL A 7 12.40 -8.19 6.28
C VAL A 7 13.88 -7.94 6.05
N ALA A 8 14.31 -6.69 6.26
CA ALA A 8 15.69 -6.21 6.18
C ALA A 8 15.86 -5.03 7.15
N PRO A 9 17.08 -4.53 7.44
CA PRO A 9 17.27 -3.39 8.36
C PRO A 9 16.46 -2.13 8.00
N ASP A 10 16.18 -1.95 6.71
CA ASP A 10 15.40 -0.88 6.08
C ASP A 10 13.97 -1.29 5.69
N ARG A 11 13.54 -2.53 5.98
CA ARG A 11 12.27 -3.09 5.51
C ARG A 11 11.55 -3.89 6.58
N TYR A 12 10.31 -3.51 6.85
CA TYR A 12 9.54 -4.03 7.98
C TYR A 12 8.82 -5.35 7.70
N GLY A 13 8.80 -5.83 6.45
CA GLY A 13 8.03 -7.00 6.06
C GLY A 13 6.52 -6.79 6.06
N VAL A 14 6.06 -5.55 6.18
CA VAL A 14 4.65 -5.16 6.19
C VAL A 14 4.35 -4.09 5.15
N GLY A 15 3.09 -4.02 4.75
CA GLY A 15 2.58 -3.14 3.71
C GLY A 15 1.11 -3.43 3.48
N PHE A 16 0.58 -2.86 2.39
CA PHE A 16 -0.83 -2.96 2.04
C PHE A 16 -0.99 -3.11 0.53
N VAL A 17 -2.15 -3.60 0.12
CA VAL A 17 -2.50 -3.74 -1.29
C VAL A 17 -3.82 -3.04 -1.54
N ILE A 18 -3.87 -2.19 -2.57
CA ILE A 18 -5.12 -1.59 -3.04
C ILE A 18 -5.54 -2.32 -4.31
N ALA A 19 -6.72 -2.95 -4.26
CA ALA A 19 -7.40 -3.48 -5.44
C ALA A 19 -8.41 -2.45 -5.92
N HIS A 20 -8.27 -2.00 -7.16
CA HIS A 20 -9.11 -0.96 -7.75
C HIS A 20 -9.88 -1.54 -8.94
N ASP A 21 -11.20 -1.57 -8.84
CA ASP A 21 -12.10 -1.89 -9.96
C ASP A 21 -12.55 -0.60 -10.65
N ALA A 22 -12.00 -0.31 -11.83
CA ALA A 22 -12.32 0.87 -12.61
C ALA A 22 -13.04 0.47 -13.91
N PRO A 23 -13.80 1.37 -14.55
CA PRO A 23 -14.65 1.02 -15.70
C PRO A 23 -13.95 0.41 -16.92
N ARG A 24 -12.63 0.62 -17.08
CA ARG A 24 -11.85 0.11 -18.23
C ARG A 24 -10.67 -0.75 -17.82
N LEU A 25 -10.10 -0.49 -16.65
CA LEU A 25 -8.91 -1.14 -16.15
C LEU A 25 -9.15 -1.54 -14.69
N CYS A 26 -8.62 -2.68 -14.30
CA CYS A 26 -8.43 -3.00 -12.90
C CYS A 26 -6.96 -2.74 -12.51
N TYR A 27 -6.74 -2.34 -11.27
CA TYR A 27 -5.39 -2.09 -10.74
C TYR A 27 -5.13 -2.88 -9.48
N ALA A 28 -3.87 -3.25 -9.28
CA ALA A 28 -3.35 -3.74 -8.02
C ALA A 28 -2.12 -2.90 -7.65
N LEU A 29 -2.23 -2.10 -6.60
CA LEU A 29 -1.12 -1.30 -6.06
C LEU A 29 -0.55 -2.08 -4.88
N ALA A 30 0.64 -2.64 -5.04
CA ALA A 30 1.36 -3.29 -3.95
C ALA A 30 2.30 -2.26 -3.31
N CYS A 31 2.01 -1.90 -2.06
CA CYS A 31 2.69 -0.87 -1.30
C CYS A 31 3.39 -1.49 -0.08
N TRP A 32 4.62 -1.07 0.23
CA TRP A 32 5.34 -1.56 1.42
C TRP A 32 6.14 -0.45 2.08
N TRP A 33 6.21 -0.51 3.41
CA TRP A 33 6.98 0.43 4.21
C TRP A 33 8.47 0.11 4.13
N ALA A 34 9.27 1.12 3.82
CA ALA A 34 10.72 1.06 3.73
C ALA A 34 11.35 2.32 4.33
N GLU A 35 12.64 2.26 4.64
CA GLU A 35 13.45 3.41 5.08
C GLU A 35 12.80 4.22 6.23
N ARG A 36 12.03 3.53 7.08
CA ARG A 36 11.20 4.07 8.19
C ARG A 36 9.99 4.90 7.78
N ASN A 37 10.11 5.81 6.83
CA ASN A 37 9.06 6.79 6.51
C ASN A 37 8.65 6.82 5.04
N GLU A 38 9.13 5.88 4.23
CA GLU A 38 8.81 5.80 2.82
C GLU A 38 7.82 4.68 2.55
N VAL A 39 6.89 4.93 1.63
CA VAL A 39 6.11 3.87 0.99
C VAL A 39 6.68 3.66 -0.41
N HIS A 40 7.14 2.45 -0.67
CA HIS A 40 7.52 2.02 -2.01
C HIS A 40 6.34 1.31 -2.65
N GLN A 41 6.23 1.42 -3.98
CA GLN A 41 5.04 0.97 -4.69
C GLN A 41 5.36 0.25 -6.00
N ARG A 42 4.51 -0.73 -6.33
CA ARG A 42 4.39 -1.30 -7.68
C ARG A 42 2.92 -1.28 -8.08
N ILE A 43 2.64 -0.66 -9.21
CA ILE A 43 1.31 -0.66 -9.81
C ILE A 43 1.27 -1.73 -10.90
N LEU A 44 0.26 -2.57 -10.83
CA LEU A 44 -0.12 -3.48 -11.89
C LEU A 44 -1.47 -3.04 -12.44
N SER A 45 -1.69 -3.20 -13.74
CA SER A 45 -2.98 -2.95 -14.38
C SER A 45 -3.29 -3.97 -15.45
N ALA A 46 -4.57 -4.20 -15.69
CA ALA A 46 -5.10 -5.03 -16.79
C ALA A 46 -6.45 -4.50 -17.25
N PRO A 47 -6.95 -4.88 -18.44
CA PRO A 47 -8.35 -4.67 -18.80
C PRO A 47 -9.29 -5.18 -17.70
N ALA A 48 -10.34 -4.42 -17.39
CA ALA A 48 -11.25 -4.73 -16.27
C ALA A 48 -11.93 -6.10 -16.41
N ASP A 49 -12.13 -6.59 -17.63
CA ASP A 49 -12.70 -7.90 -17.94
C ASP A 49 -11.67 -9.05 -17.96
N ARG A 50 -10.39 -8.76 -17.71
CA ARG A 50 -9.25 -9.69 -17.73
C ARG A 50 -8.29 -9.48 -16.56
N PRO A 51 -8.74 -9.49 -15.29
CA PRO A 51 -7.88 -9.24 -14.13
C PRO A 51 -6.74 -10.26 -13.97
N GLU A 52 -6.84 -11.43 -14.58
CA GLU A 52 -5.77 -12.44 -14.61
C GLU A 52 -4.54 -11.99 -15.41
N HIS A 53 -4.62 -10.92 -16.20
CA HIS A 53 -3.54 -10.38 -17.02
C HIS A 53 -2.80 -9.19 -16.40
N LEU A 54 -2.87 -9.01 -15.08
CA LEU A 54 -2.15 -7.93 -14.38
C LEU A 54 -0.66 -7.90 -14.74
N ALA A 55 -0.22 -6.76 -15.26
CA ALA A 55 1.15 -6.49 -15.66
C ALA A 55 1.59 -5.09 -15.16
N PRO A 56 2.90 -4.79 -15.09
CA PRO A 56 3.38 -3.47 -14.68
C PRO A 56 2.65 -2.35 -15.42
N HIS A 57 2.07 -1.42 -14.65
CA HIS A 57 1.37 -0.28 -15.21
C HIS A 57 2.39 0.64 -15.92
N PRO A 58 2.14 1.08 -17.17
CA PRO A 58 3.15 1.74 -17.98
C PRO A 58 3.34 3.24 -17.71
N SER A 59 2.66 3.81 -16.71
CA SER A 59 2.75 5.25 -16.39
C SER A 59 3.46 5.50 -15.07
N GLU A 60 3.86 6.76 -14.85
CA GLU A 60 4.46 7.26 -13.62
C GLU A 60 3.42 7.60 -12.54
N ALA A 61 2.16 7.17 -12.69
CA ALA A 61 1.13 7.41 -11.69
C ALA A 61 1.55 6.89 -10.31
N ALA A 62 1.27 7.67 -9.27
CA ALA A 62 1.34 7.21 -7.88
C ALA A 62 -0.01 6.64 -7.41
N GLY A 63 -1.11 7.12 -7.96
CA GLY A 63 -2.47 6.68 -7.65
C GLY A 63 -3.48 7.76 -8.02
N CYS A 64 -4.74 7.37 -8.13
CA CYS A 64 -5.87 8.29 -8.25
C CYS A 64 -6.30 8.82 -6.88
N VAL A 65 -7.17 9.83 -6.88
CA VAL A 65 -7.65 10.47 -5.65
C VAL A 65 -8.28 9.51 -4.64
N TRP A 66 -8.90 8.42 -5.10
CA TRP A 66 -9.50 7.40 -4.25
C TRP A 66 -8.44 6.49 -3.61
N GLU A 67 -7.44 6.03 -4.37
CA GLU A 67 -6.32 5.25 -3.83
C GLU A 67 -5.47 6.07 -2.84
N LEU A 68 -5.39 7.39 -3.05
CA LEU A 68 -4.69 8.29 -2.14
C LEU A 68 -5.37 8.42 -0.78
N SER A 69 -6.69 8.22 -0.68
CA SER A 69 -7.41 8.23 0.61
C SER A 69 -6.98 7.04 1.50
N VAL A 70 -6.95 5.83 0.92
CA VAL A 70 -6.45 4.62 1.57
C VAL A 70 -4.96 4.78 1.93
N THR A 71 -4.16 5.34 1.01
CA THR A 71 -2.74 5.60 1.27
C THR A 71 -2.53 6.59 2.43
N ASP A 72 -3.38 7.61 2.56
CA ASP A 72 -3.33 8.53 3.70
C ASP A 72 -3.73 7.87 5.01
N PHE A 73 -4.75 7.00 5.00
CA PHE A 73 -5.09 6.19 6.17
C PHE A 73 -3.91 5.33 6.62
N GLU A 74 -3.29 4.59 5.70
CA GLU A 74 -2.13 3.75 5.96
C GLU A 74 -0.97 4.58 6.53
N ARG A 75 -0.71 5.75 5.94
CA ARG A 75 0.27 6.72 6.43
C ARG A 75 -0.02 7.19 7.86
N ARG A 76 -1.27 7.50 8.19
CA ARG A 76 -1.66 7.92 9.54
C ARG A 76 -1.51 6.77 10.54
N ALA A 77 -1.94 5.56 10.17
CA ALA A 77 -1.79 4.37 11.00
C ALA A 77 -0.30 4.07 11.28
N TRP A 78 0.54 4.14 10.25
CA TRP A 78 1.99 3.97 10.37
C TRP A 78 2.62 4.99 11.31
N ILE A 79 2.28 6.27 11.17
CA ILE A 79 2.80 7.30 12.07
C ILE A 79 2.37 7.02 13.51
N THR A 80 1.09 6.75 13.75
CA THR A 80 0.56 6.54 15.10
C THR A 80 1.18 5.33 15.79
N HIS A 81 1.18 4.17 15.14
CA HIS A 81 1.51 2.90 15.78
C HIS A 81 2.99 2.53 15.68
N VAL A 82 3.70 3.05 14.67
CA VAL A 82 5.09 2.67 14.40
C VAL A 82 6.07 3.78 14.73
N LEU A 83 5.88 4.99 14.19
CA LEU A 83 6.87 6.07 14.31
C LEU A 83 6.72 6.92 15.58
N ALA A 84 5.49 7.20 16.00
CA ALA A 84 5.19 8.10 17.11
C ALA A 84 4.78 7.36 18.40
N ASN A 85 4.75 6.01 18.39
CA ASN A 85 4.39 5.22 19.55
C ASN A 85 5.50 5.29 20.63
N PRO A 86 5.21 5.80 21.84
CA PRO A 86 6.21 5.89 22.93
C PRO A 86 6.75 4.53 23.40
N GLY A 87 6.00 3.45 23.19
CA GLY A 87 6.41 2.08 23.50
C GLY A 87 7.37 1.46 22.48
N GLY A 88 7.69 2.19 21.41
CA GLY A 88 8.40 1.68 20.23
C GLY A 88 7.43 1.19 19.15
N PRO A 89 7.95 0.75 17.98
CA PRO A 89 7.13 0.26 16.88
C PRO A 89 6.17 -0.87 17.27
N ASP A 90 4.87 -0.68 17.03
CA ASP A 90 3.82 -1.68 17.24
C ASP A 90 3.17 -2.04 15.89
N LEU A 91 3.64 -3.13 15.30
CA LEU A 91 3.15 -3.60 14.00
C LEU A 91 1.80 -4.33 14.12
N ASP A 92 1.51 -4.94 15.27
CA ASP A 92 0.25 -5.65 15.48
C ASP A 92 -0.91 -4.65 15.57
N ALA A 93 -0.72 -3.52 16.27
CA ALA A 93 -1.69 -2.42 16.30
C ALA A 93 -1.89 -1.76 14.92
N TYR A 94 -0.82 -1.61 14.15
CA TYR A 94 -0.90 -1.14 12.76
C TYR A 94 -1.74 -2.07 11.89
N LEU A 95 -1.46 -3.38 11.94
CA LEU A 95 -2.17 -4.40 11.14
C LEU A 95 -3.62 -4.61 11.57
N ALA A 96 -3.95 -4.31 12.83
CA ALA A 96 -5.31 -4.40 13.36
C ALA A 96 -6.19 -3.18 13.06
N GLN A 97 -5.62 -2.10 12.51
CA GLN A 97 -6.39 -0.91 12.23
C GLN A 97 -7.20 -1.05 10.93
N GLU A 98 -8.48 -0.67 11.00
CA GLU A 98 -9.40 -0.77 9.87
C GLU A 98 -9.66 0.60 9.26
N TYR A 99 -9.75 0.63 7.93
CA TYR A 99 -10.18 1.81 7.18
C TYR A 99 -11.70 1.86 7.18
N ASP A 100 -12.24 2.98 7.63
CA ASP A 100 -13.65 3.32 7.54
C ASP A 100 -13.75 4.68 6.85
N ASP A 101 -14.46 4.72 5.73
CA ASP A 101 -14.63 5.93 4.92
C ASP A 101 -16.09 6.08 4.53
N ASP A 102 -16.63 7.26 4.84
CA ASP A 102 -18.04 7.63 4.62
C ASP A 102 -18.26 8.30 3.24
N VAL A 103 -17.24 8.33 2.37
CA VAL A 103 -17.21 9.11 1.12
C VAL A 103 -17.70 8.33 -0.10
#